data_AF-A0AAD9UTG8-F1
#
_entry.id   AF-A0AAD9UTG8-F1
#
_cell.length_a   1.000
_cell.length_b   1.000
_cell.length_c   1.000
_cell.angle_alpha   90.00
_cell.angle_beta   90.00
_cell.angle_gamma   90.00
#
_symmetry.space_group_name_H-M   'P 1'
#
loop_
_entity.id
_entity.type
_entity.pdbx_description
1 polymer ?
#
loop_
_entity_poly.entity_id
_entity_poly.type
_entity_poly.pdbx_seq_one_letter_code
_entity_poly.pdbx_strand_id
1 'polypeptide(L)'
;MSIFVSKRKNGQFREGHTSIIARSGKVSCPVSITERLLVLLASPKESRSPVLRRVVRTKNGAYFHKSLGISYSTIRDEFKKCVSPFVNDPSDYCLHSLKSGDASNDDRHAGRKNPCTKRRSHAELTGVLKPSRAEMLEVSK
;
A
#
# COMPACT_ATOMS: atom_id res chain seq x y z
N MET A 1 14.00 2.85 -8.59
CA MET A 1 13.96 1.37 -8.73
C MET A 1 12.77 1.01 -9.58
N SER A 2 12.88 0.09 -10.53
CA SER A 2 11.74 -0.39 -11.33
C SER A 2 11.33 -1.79 -10.88
N ILE A 3 10.02 -2.05 -10.85
CA ILE A 3 9.46 -3.37 -10.58
C ILE A 3 8.58 -3.77 -11.75
N PHE A 4 8.87 -4.92 -12.35
CA PHE A 4 8.02 -5.52 -13.37
C PHE A 4 6.93 -6.37 -12.73
N VAL A 5 5.68 -6.04 -13.01
CA VAL A 5 4.49 -6.77 -12.59
C VAL A 5 3.98 -7.58 -13.79
N SER A 6 4.26 -8.88 -13.78
CA SER A 6 3.93 -9.77 -14.90
C SER A 6 2.42 -9.99 -15.07
N LYS A 7 1.65 -9.91 -13.99
CA LYS A 7 0.19 -10.13 -14.01
C LYS A 7 -0.52 -9.05 -13.23
N ARG A 8 -1.45 -8.34 -13.88
CA ARG A 8 -2.39 -7.41 -13.23
C ARG A 8 -3.65 -8.16 -12.80
N LYS A 9 -4.30 -7.66 -11.74
CA LYS A 9 -5.59 -8.20 -11.25
C LYS A 9 -6.65 -8.23 -12.35
N ASN A 10 -6.67 -7.20 -13.20
CA ASN A 10 -7.57 -7.11 -14.33
C ASN A 10 -6.77 -7.56 -15.55
N GLY A 11 -7.01 -8.78 -16.03
CA GLY A 11 -6.27 -9.41 -17.15
C GLY A 11 -6.50 -8.76 -18.52
N GLN A 12 -6.99 -7.52 -18.55
CA GLN A 12 -7.40 -6.82 -19.76
C GLN A 12 -6.24 -6.50 -20.70
N PHE A 13 -5.01 -6.37 -20.21
CA PHE A 13 -3.91 -5.91 -21.03
C PHE A 13 -2.92 -6.98 -21.48
N ARG A 14 -2.94 -8.20 -20.88
CA ARG A 14 -2.04 -9.36 -21.11
C ARG A 14 -0.52 -9.09 -21.11
N GLU A 15 -0.09 -7.88 -21.42
CA GLU A 15 1.23 -7.30 -21.26
C GLU A 15 1.43 -6.91 -19.80
N GLY A 16 2.59 -7.27 -19.25
CA GLY A 16 2.99 -6.86 -17.91
C GLY A 16 3.18 -5.34 -17.82
N HIS A 17 3.43 -4.85 -16.62
CA HIS A 17 3.64 -3.43 -16.38
C HIS A 17 4.86 -3.17 -15.50
N THR A 18 5.69 -2.22 -15.90
CA THR A 18 6.81 -1.74 -15.09
C THR A 18 6.36 -0.54 -14.26
N SER A 19 6.32 -0.72 -12.93
CA SER A 19 6.10 0.38 -11.99
C SER A 19 7.44 0.98 -11.56
N ILE A 20 7.54 2.30 -11.57
CA ILE A 20 8.72 3.02 -11.08
C ILE A 20 8.48 3.42 -9.62
N ILE A 21 9.41 3.05 -8.75
CA ILE A 21 9.41 3.48 -7.34
C ILE A 21 10.46 4.58 -7.19
N ALA A 22 9.99 5.75 -6.77
CA ALA A 22 10.82 6.90 -6.46
C ALA A 22 11.61 6.67 -5.17
N ARG A 23 12.92 7.00 -5.20
CA ARG A 23 13.75 7.02 -4.00
C ARG A 23 13.53 8.36 -3.28
N SER A 24 13.45 8.32 -1.95
CA SER A 24 13.43 9.49 -1.08
C SER A 24 14.51 9.35 -0.01
N GLY A 25 14.95 10.46 0.57
CA GLY A 25 15.91 10.46 1.69
C GLY A 25 15.31 10.07 3.05
N LYS A 26 14.03 9.69 3.10
CA LYS A 26 13.33 9.34 4.34
C LYS A 26 13.68 7.92 4.77
N VAL A 27 13.68 7.68 6.08
CA VAL A 27 13.84 6.32 6.65
C VAL A 27 12.76 5.35 6.18
N SER A 28 11.57 5.85 5.87
CA SER A 28 10.44 5.10 5.31
C SER A 28 10.49 4.93 3.78
N CYS A 29 11.62 5.25 3.13
CA CYS A 29 11.73 5.15 1.68
C CYS A 29 11.54 3.69 1.22
N PRO A 30 10.57 3.43 0.32
CA PRO A 30 10.30 2.07 -0.15
C PRO A 30 11.50 1.46 -0.89
N VAL A 31 12.28 2.26 -1.62
CA VAL A 31 13.49 1.77 -2.32
C VAL A 31 14.52 1.29 -1.31
N SER A 32 14.88 2.14 -0.34
CA SER A 32 15.89 1.82 0.67
C SER A 32 15.48 0.62 1.54
N ILE A 33 14.19 0.50 1.90
CA ILE A 33 13.67 -0.66 2.62
C ILE A 33 13.76 -1.93 1.76
N THR A 34 13.38 -1.86 0.49
CA THR A 34 13.43 -3.00 -0.42
C THR A 34 14.87 -3.50 -0.63
N GLU A 35 15.83 -2.60 -0.78
CA GLU A 35 17.25 -2.95 -0.91
C GLU A 35 17.78 -3.68 0.32
N ARG A 36 17.46 -3.19 1.52
CA ARG A 36 17.81 -3.87 2.78
C ARG A 36 17.21 -5.27 2.86
N LEU A 37 15.95 -5.43 2.47
CA LEU A 37 15.29 -6.74 2.42
C LEU A 37 15.98 -7.69 1.43
N LEU A 38 16.34 -7.22 0.24
CA LEU A 38 17.03 -8.05 -0.75
C LEU A 38 18.39 -8.54 -0.26
N VAL A 39 19.15 -7.68 0.44
CA VAL A 39 20.42 -8.05 1.09
C VAL A 39 20.19 -9.15 2.13
N LEU A 40 19.19 -8.98 3.01
CA LEU A 40 18.87 -9.96 4.06
C LEU A 40 18.41 -11.32 3.52
N LEU A 41 17.75 -11.33 2.36
CA LEU A 41 17.24 -12.56 1.76
C LEU A 41 18.33 -13.38 1.04
N ALA A 42 19.55 -12.83 0.91
CA ALA A 42 20.65 -13.38 0.12
C ALA A 42 20.17 -13.88 -1.26
N SER A 43 19.14 -13.24 -1.81
CA SER A 43 18.38 -13.79 -2.92
C SER A 43 19.09 -13.43 -4.22
N PRO A 44 19.43 -14.41 -5.08
CA PRO A 44 19.91 -14.09 -6.41
C PRO A 44 18.84 -13.28 -7.13
N LYS A 45 19.27 -12.32 -7.95
CA LYS A 45 18.39 -11.39 -8.69
C LYS A 45 17.31 -12.10 -9.54
N GLU A 46 17.51 -13.39 -9.83
CA GLU A 46 16.65 -14.23 -10.67
C GLU A 46 15.80 -15.25 -9.89
N SER A 47 15.73 -15.15 -8.55
CA SER A 47 14.91 -16.10 -7.78
C SER A 47 13.43 -15.95 -8.11
N ARG A 48 12.72 -17.06 -8.35
CA ARG A 48 11.25 -17.09 -8.48
C ARG A 48 10.51 -16.92 -7.15
N SER A 49 11.23 -16.69 -6.06
CA SER A 49 10.67 -16.56 -4.71
C SER A 49 10.19 -15.13 -4.47
N PRO A 50 9.12 -14.93 -3.68
CA PRO A 50 8.61 -13.60 -3.40
C PRO A 50 9.65 -12.76 -2.64
N VAL A 51 9.62 -11.45 -2.87
CA VAL A 51 10.48 -10.47 -2.17
C VAL A 51 10.03 -10.34 -0.71
N LEU A 52 8.72 -10.31 -0.45
CA LEU A 52 8.17 -10.35 0.90
C LEU A 52 7.88 -11.80 1.28
N ARG A 53 8.66 -12.33 2.22
CA ARG A 53 8.57 -13.73 2.67
C ARG A 53 8.00 -13.83 4.07
N ARG A 54 7.30 -14.93 4.34
CA ARG A 54 6.85 -15.26 5.70
C ARG A 54 8.04 -15.35 6.64
N VAL A 55 7.94 -14.75 7.82
CA VAL A 55 8.91 -14.93 8.89
C VAL A 55 8.53 -16.16 9.70
N VAL A 56 9.45 -17.11 9.83
CA VAL A 56 9.32 -18.32 10.64
C VAL A 56 10.05 -18.10 11.94
N ARG A 57 9.35 -18.27 13.07
CA ARG A 57 9.93 -18.21 14.41
C ARG A 57 10.36 -19.61 14.85
N THR A 58 11.53 -19.68 15.46
CA THR A 58 12.12 -20.88 16.06
C THR A 58 12.58 -20.55 17.47
N LYS A 59 12.96 -21.58 18.23
CA LYS A 59 13.58 -21.40 19.56
C LYS A 59 14.86 -20.56 19.50
N ASN A 60 15.56 -20.56 18.36
CA ASN A 60 16.85 -19.89 18.17
C ASN A 60 16.73 -18.54 17.43
N GLY A 61 15.52 -17.99 17.31
CA GLY A 61 15.26 -16.72 16.62
C GLY A 61 14.33 -16.87 15.42
N ALA A 62 14.37 -15.89 14.53
CA ALA A 62 13.46 -15.78 13.38
C ALA A 62 14.22 -15.72 12.06
N TYR A 63 13.66 -16.33 11.02
CA TYR A 63 14.24 -16.32 9.68
C TYR A 63 13.16 -16.18 8.60
N PHE A 64 13.55 -15.78 7.39
CA PHE A 64 12.64 -15.71 6.24
C PHE A 64 12.46 -17.09 5.60
N HIS A 65 11.21 -17.50 5.40
CA HIS A 65 10.90 -18.73 4.68
C HIS A 65 11.52 -18.69 3.28
N LYS A 66 12.01 -19.83 2.77
CA LYS A 66 12.76 -19.88 1.49
C LYS A 66 11.94 -19.39 0.29
N SER A 67 10.68 -19.83 0.19
CA SER A 67 9.82 -19.59 -0.99
C SER A 67 8.40 -19.09 -0.70
N LEU A 68 7.94 -19.07 0.56
CA LEU A 68 6.55 -18.76 0.89
C LEU A 68 6.39 -17.27 1.18
N GLY A 69 5.39 -16.68 0.53
CA GLY A 69 4.96 -15.32 0.79
C GLY A 69 4.19 -15.18 2.09
N ILE A 70 3.91 -13.94 2.47
CA ILE A 70 3.05 -13.62 3.61
C ILE A 70 1.59 -13.75 3.16
N SER A 71 0.73 -14.37 3.97
CA SER A 71 -0.70 -14.44 3.67
C SER A 71 -1.37 -13.09 3.87
N TYR A 72 -2.48 -12.85 3.15
CA TYR A 72 -3.25 -11.61 3.28
C TYR A 72 -3.73 -11.36 4.72
N SER A 73 -4.20 -12.41 5.40
CA SER A 73 -4.62 -12.34 6.80
C SER A 73 -3.50 -11.86 7.72
N THR A 74 -2.30 -12.42 7.57
CA THR A 74 -1.14 -12.01 8.39
C THR A 74 -0.77 -10.55 8.14
N ILE A 75 -0.74 -10.09 6.89
CA ILE A 75 -0.47 -8.67 6.59
C ILE A 75 -1.55 -7.77 7.20
N ARG A 76 -2.82 -8.18 7.10
CA ARG A 76 -3.95 -7.42 7.68
C ARG A 76 -3.84 -7.31 9.20
N ASP A 77 -3.49 -8.40 9.87
CA ASP A 77 -3.38 -8.41 11.33
C ASP A 77 -2.19 -7.57 11.80
N GLU A 78 -1.04 -7.65 11.12
CA GLU A 78 0.11 -6.78 11.40
C GLU A 78 -0.20 -5.31 11.11
N PHE A 79 -0.89 -5.00 10.01
CA PHE A 79 -1.34 -3.64 9.71
C PHE A 79 -2.21 -3.07 10.83
N LYS A 80 -3.18 -3.85 11.34
CA LYS A 80 -4.03 -3.43 12.46
C LYS A 80 -3.22 -3.15 13.73
N LYS A 81 -2.20 -3.96 14.02
CA LYS A 81 -1.28 -3.71 15.14
C LYS A 81 -0.51 -2.40 14.96
N CYS A 82 -0.02 -2.13 13.76
CA CYS A 82 0.74 -0.91 13.46
C CYS A 82 -0.12 0.36 13.54
N VAL A 83 -1.39 0.30 13.13
CA VAL A 83 -2.28 1.48 13.12
C VAL A 83 -2.95 1.73 14.46
N SER A 84 -3.16 0.70 15.28
CA SER A 84 -3.86 0.76 16.57
C SER A 84 -3.41 1.91 17.49
N PRO A 85 -2.10 2.22 17.62
CA PRO A 85 -1.66 3.34 18.47
C PRO A 85 -2.10 4.73 17.99
N PHE A 86 -2.59 4.85 16.76
CA PHE A 86 -2.90 6.12 16.11
C PHE A 86 -4.40 6.34 15.86
N VAL A 87 -5.25 5.35 16.16
CA VAL A 87 -6.67 5.37 15.81
C VAL A 87 -7.54 4.86 16.95
N ASN A 88 -8.76 5.40 17.08
CA ASN A 88 -9.69 5.02 18.15
C ASN A 88 -10.26 3.60 17.94
N ASP A 89 -10.66 3.26 16.71
CA ASP A 89 -11.09 1.91 16.34
C ASP A 89 -10.26 1.39 15.15
N PRO A 90 -9.36 0.41 15.36
CA PRO A 90 -8.59 -0.21 14.29
C PRO A 90 -9.43 -0.99 13.27
N SER A 91 -10.70 -1.26 13.57
CA SER A 91 -11.64 -1.98 12.69
C SER A 91 -12.07 -1.16 11.49
N ASP A 92 -12.09 0.16 11.62
CA ASP A 92 -12.37 1.12 10.54
C ASP A 92 -11.27 1.13 9.47
N TYR A 93 -10.10 0.58 9.79
CA TYR A 93 -8.94 0.58 8.91
C TYR A 93 -8.67 -0.82 8.35
N CYS A 94 -8.37 -0.88 7.06
CA CYS A 94 -7.99 -2.10 6.40
C CYS A 94 -6.92 -1.85 5.33
N LEU A 95 -6.45 -2.90 4.66
CA LEU A 95 -5.43 -2.77 3.62
C LEU A 95 -5.89 -1.93 2.42
N HIS A 96 -7.20 -1.76 2.21
CA HIS A 96 -7.71 -0.82 1.21
C HIS A 96 -7.46 0.65 1.59
N SER A 97 -7.37 0.98 2.88
CA SER A 97 -7.06 2.33 3.36
C SER A 97 -5.71 2.82 2.83
N LEU A 98 -4.73 1.91 2.64
CA LEU A 98 -3.44 2.25 2.02
C LEU A 98 -3.61 2.74 0.58
N LYS A 99 -4.53 2.13 -0.18
CA LYS A 99 -4.80 2.49 -1.58
C LYS A 99 -5.53 3.83 -1.68
N SER A 100 -6.52 4.06 -0.83
CA SER A 100 -7.29 5.31 -0.81
C SER A 100 -6.44 6.49 -0.32
N GLY A 101 -5.57 6.26 0.67
CA GLY A 101 -4.64 7.26 1.19
C GLY A 101 -3.69 7.78 0.11
N ASP A 102 -3.10 6.87 -0.68
CA ASP A 102 -2.19 7.20 -1.78
C ASP A 102 -2.89 8.08 -2.84
N ALA A 103 -4.09 7.68 -3.26
CA ALA A 103 -4.89 8.45 -4.21
C ALA A 103 -5.21 9.88 -3.71
N SER A 104 -5.49 10.05 -2.42
CA SER A 104 -5.82 11.35 -1.83
C SER A 104 -4.62 12.28 -1.62
N ASN A 105 -3.40 11.76 -1.65
CA ASN A 105 -2.18 12.56 -1.54
C ASN A 105 -1.69 13.05 -2.91
N ASP A 106 -1.92 12.27 -3.97
CA ASP A 106 -1.59 12.66 -5.34
C ASP A 106 -2.41 13.90 -5.79
N ASP A 107 -3.70 13.97 -5.43
CA ASP A 107 -4.58 15.09 -5.78
C ASP A 107 -4.22 16.41 -5.09
N ARG A 108 -3.53 16.37 -3.94
CA ARG A 108 -3.15 17.59 -3.19
C ARG A 108 -1.86 18.23 -3.69
N HIS A 109 -1.01 17.49 -4.40
CA HIS A 109 0.29 18.00 -4.85
C HIS A 109 0.40 18.19 -6.37
N ALA A 110 -0.50 17.61 -7.16
CA ALA A 110 -0.50 17.79 -8.60
C ALA A 110 -1.76 18.52 -9.05
N GLY A 111 -1.63 19.79 -9.42
CA GLY A 111 -2.59 20.49 -10.28
C GLY A 111 -2.66 19.87 -11.68
N ARG A 112 -2.94 18.57 -11.77
CA ARG A 112 -3.03 17.83 -13.02
C ARG A 112 -4.41 18.03 -13.61
N LYS A 113 -4.46 18.80 -14.70
CA LYS A 113 -5.61 18.78 -15.62
C LYS A 113 -5.78 17.35 -16.13
N ASN A 114 -6.95 16.78 -15.88
CA ASN A 114 -7.36 15.42 -16.22
C ASN A 114 -7.05 15.04 -17.68
N PRO A 115 -6.54 13.83 -17.89
CA PRO A 115 -7.07 13.02 -19.00
C PRO A 115 -7.53 11.65 -18.48
N CYS A 116 -8.86 11.50 -18.45
CA CYS A 116 -9.57 10.25 -18.72
C CYS A 116 -9.06 8.97 -17.99
N THR A 117 -9.08 8.96 -16.66
CA THR A 117 -9.20 7.69 -15.92
C THR A 117 -10.67 7.27 -15.90
N LYS A 118 -10.94 6.23 -16.69
CA LYS A 118 -12.26 5.61 -16.92
C LYS A 118 -12.98 5.37 -15.59
N ARG A 119 -14.01 6.20 -15.34
CA ARG A 119 -15.00 6.03 -14.27
C ARG A 119 -15.63 4.65 -14.38
N ARG A 120 -15.46 3.80 -13.36
CA ARG A 120 -16.37 2.69 -13.11
C ARG A 120 -16.56 2.44 -11.61
N SER A 121 -17.23 3.41 -10.98
CA SER A 121 -18.19 3.24 -9.89
C SER A 121 -18.66 4.62 -9.44
N HIS A 122 -19.65 5.18 -10.16
CA HIS A 122 -20.32 6.43 -9.76
C HIS A 122 -21.25 6.25 -8.54
N ALA A 123 -21.10 5.16 -7.78
CA ALA A 123 -21.94 4.81 -6.65
C ALA A 123 -21.18 4.51 -5.33
N GLU A 124 -19.83 4.48 -5.33
CA GLU A 124 -19.06 4.16 -4.11
C GLU A 124 -18.34 5.40 -3.52
N LEU A 125 -18.16 6.44 -4.32
CA LEU A 125 -17.54 7.71 -3.90
C LEU A 125 -18.48 8.61 -3.08
N THR A 126 -19.79 8.41 -3.15
CA THR A 126 -20.76 9.15 -2.33
C THR A 126 -20.82 8.65 -0.88
N GLY A 127 -20.25 7.47 -0.59
CA GLY A 127 -20.16 6.94 0.77
C GLY A 127 -18.94 7.42 1.56
N VAL A 128 -17.85 7.81 0.87
CA VAL A 128 -16.58 8.22 1.50
C VAL A 128 -16.52 9.73 1.74
N LEU A 129 -17.36 10.51 1.06
CA LEU A 129 -17.60 11.93 1.31
C LEU A 129 -18.94 12.15 2.00
N LYS A 130 -19.08 11.66 3.24
CA LYS A 130 -20.00 12.29 4.18
C LYS A 130 -19.16 13.10 5.17
N PRO A 131 -19.14 14.45 5.09
CA PRO A 131 -18.63 15.24 6.18
C PRO A 131 -19.56 15.02 7.38
N SER A 132 -19.01 14.52 8.48
CA SER A 132 -19.71 14.53 9.76
C SER A 132 -19.89 16.00 10.18
N ARG A 133 -21.09 16.53 9.92
CA ARG A 133 -21.86 17.52 10.71
C ARG A 133 -21.05 18.71 11.28
N ALA A 134 -21.05 19.85 10.61
CA ALA A 134 -21.93 21.00 10.89
C ALA A 134 -21.80 21.56 12.32
N GLU A 135 -20.99 22.61 12.48
CA GLU A 135 -21.40 23.79 13.27
C GLU A 135 -21.33 25.01 12.34
N MET A 136 -22.52 25.45 11.97
CA MET A 136 -22.79 26.69 11.28
C MET A 136 -23.07 27.69 12.39
N LEU A 137 -22.14 28.60 12.67
CA LEU A 137 -22.46 29.80 13.42
C LEU A 137 -22.24 30.99 12.48
N GLU A 138 -23.35 31.51 11.99
CA GLU A 138 -23.44 32.82 11.37
C GLU A 138 -22.96 33.88 12.37
N VAL A 139 -22.09 34.77 11.91
CA VAL A 139 -22.02 36.12 12.46
C VAL A 139 -22.45 37.04 11.32
N SER A 140 -23.68 37.54 11.44
CA SER A 140 -24.20 38.62 10.63
C SER A 140 -23.55 39.95 11.06
N LYS A 141 -23.09 40.69 10.04
CA LYS A 141 -22.73 42.13 9.97
C LYS A 141 -21.92 42.76 11.11
#